data_AF-A0A839JXZ8-F1
#
_entry.id   AF-A0A839JXZ8-F1
#
_cell.length_a   1.000
_cell.length_b   1.000
_cell.length_c   1.000
_cell.angle_alpha   90.00
_cell.angle_beta   90.00
_cell.angle_gamma   90.00
#
_symmetry.space_group_name_H-M   'P 1'
#
loop_
_entity.id
_entity.type
_entity.pdbx_description
1 polymer ?
#
loop_
_entity_poly.entity_id
_entity_poly.type
_entity_poly.pdbx_seq_one_letter_code
_entity_poly.pdbx_strand_id
1 'polypeptide(L)'
;MKQNASGLATICILSTMVLVTVSSCVSLYLGQEDLLRDEFMDDIVIRHSTNGSTEKFIDEIIYNTVNDTEISIENQHQYKALKGTLLRQEGKFVAPQKHINFYDKLEVDYVDAYFISLEEFNRISQKEEVVQEDQVLLLTGGNYDDVLTISTGDKSYQVAKQITDTVFTNGKVRQADKEVFIVMKDLSILRPGTSEYVMKPEAKLNSYRILNIDGSNEDCYEFSMQLENSVRALFKQEQSQDIMFDSIYIKRFLGYSMFGGLLFLGVFFTILFLCATVIMLLLRMNILLDMSIRRQDRRMEIYPKLCICICRYIGLCILSPMYRRRSDRAGVSRRVGYIQSRSICTRRYLGSVL
;
A
#
# COMPACT_ATOMS: atom_id res chain seq x y z
N MET A 1 26.10 37.25 6.37
CA MET A 1 25.05 36.76 5.45
C MET A 1 24.94 35.23 5.40
N LYS A 2 26.05 34.45 5.46
CA LYS A 2 26.03 32.97 5.34
C LYS A 2 25.18 32.22 6.39
N GLN A 3 25.09 32.71 7.64
CA GLN A 3 24.34 32.02 8.71
C GLN A 3 22.80 32.10 8.55
N ASN A 4 22.27 33.09 7.81
CA ASN A 4 20.82 33.22 7.65
C ASN A 4 20.24 32.29 6.59
N ALA A 5 21.02 31.96 5.56
CA ALA A 5 20.63 31.09 4.46
C ALA A 5 20.53 29.61 4.87
N SER A 6 21.43 29.14 5.75
CA SER A 6 21.47 27.72 6.16
C SER A 6 20.17 27.26 6.83
N GLY A 7 19.60 28.06 7.74
CA GLY A 7 18.38 27.66 8.44
C GLY A 7 17.11 27.74 7.58
N LEU A 8 17.08 28.59 6.55
CA LEU A 8 15.97 28.62 5.60
C LEU A 8 16.02 27.40 4.65
N ALA A 9 17.22 27.02 4.22
CA ALA A 9 17.44 25.82 3.41
C ALA A 9 17.01 24.54 4.15
N THR A 10 17.34 24.41 5.44
CA THR A 10 16.91 23.24 6.25
C THR A 10 15.39 23.14 6.37
N ILE A 11 14.68 24.25 6.60
CA ILE A 11 13.22 24.25 6.66
C ILE A 11 12.63 23.84 5.31
N CYS A 12 13.14 24.42 4.22
CA CYS A 12 12.69 24.10 2.88
C CYS A 12 12.84 22.59 2.57
N ILE A 13 14.01 22.01 2.85
CA ILE A 13 14.27 20.58 2.65
C ILE A 13 13.29 19.74 3.48
N LEU A 14 13.10 20.07 4.76
CA LEU A 14 12.20 19.35 5.65
C LEU A 14 10.74 19.44 5.16
N SER A 15 10.29 20.62 4.73
CA SER A 15 8.96 20.82 4.16
C SER A 15 8.76 20.04 2.86
N THR A 16 9.75 19.99 1.97
CA THR A 16 9.65 19.20 0.74
C THR A 16 9.57 17.70 1.01
N MET A 17 10.36 17.19 1.95
CA MET A 17 10.31 15.77 2.34
C MET A 17 8.93 15.41 2.90
N VAL A 18 8.40 16.24 3.81
CA VAL A 18 7.06 16.06 4.38
C VAL A 18 5.98 16.06 3.31
N LEU A 19 6.01 17.04 2.40
CA LEU A 19 5.02 17.16 1.33
C LEU A 19 5.05 15.93 0.42
N VAL A 20 6.24 15.48 0.01
CA VAL A 20 6.40 14.28 -0.81
C VAL A 20 5.87 13.04 -0.08
N THR A 21 6.21 12.84 1.20
CA THR A 21 5.72 11.69 1.97
C THR A 21 4.19 11.67 2.06
N VAL A 22 3.56 12.80 2.42
CA VAL A 22 2.09 12.86 2.53
C VAL A 22 1.44 12.66 1.17
N SER A 23 1.93 13.34 0.14
CA SER A 23 1.39 13.21 -1.22
C SER A 23 1.43 11.76 -1.71
N SER A 24 2.55 11.05 -1.48
CA SER A 24 2.69 9.64 -1.83
C SER A 24 1.74 8.75 -1.03
N CYS A 25 1.63 8.94 0.28
CA CYS A 25 0.72 8.16 1.12
C CYS A 25 -0.75 8.36 0.73
N VAL A 26 -1.17 9.61 0.46
CA VAL A 26 -2.52 9.93 0.00
C VAL A 26 -2.79 9.28 -1.36
N SER A 27 -1.82 9.34 -2.28
CA SER A 27 -1.96 8.74 -3.62
C SER A 27 -2.13 7.22 -3.53
N LEU A 28 -1.36 6.53 -2.66
CA LEU A 28 -1.50 5.09 -2.44
C LEU A 28 -2.85 4.75 -1.81
N TYR A 29 -3.28 5.51 -0.81
CA TYR A 29 -4.54 5.27 -0.12
C TYR A 29 -5.76 5.46 -1.04
N LEU A 30 -5.73 6.48 -1.92
CA LEU A 30 -6.82 6.72 -2.86
C LEU A 30 -6.75 5.76 -4.07
N GLY A 31 -5.54 5.49 -4.58
CA GLY A 31 -5.36 4.66 -5.78
C GLY A 31 -5.56 3.16 -5.58
N GLN A 32 -5.68 2.69 -4.33
CA GLN A 32 -5.86 1.25 -4.06
C GLN A 32 -7.15 0.68 -4.64
N GLU A 33 -8.24 1.46 -4.70
CA GLU A 33 -9.52 0.96 -5.24
C GLU A 33 -9.44 0.77 -6.76
N ASP A 34 -8.70 1.64 -7.46
CA ASP A 34 -8.46 1.49 -8.90
C ASP A 34 -7.62 0.23 -9.17
N LEU A 35 -6.59 -0.01 -8.35
CA LEU A 35 -5.79 -1.24 -8.44
C LEU A 35 -6.63 -2.50 -8.23
N LEU A 36 -7.53 -2.49 -7.23
CA LEU A 36 -8.42 -3.64 -6.98
C LEU A 36 -9.41 -3.85 -8.12
N ARG A 37 -9.99 -2.78 -8.68
CA ARG A 37 -10.87 -2.86 -9.84
C ARG A 37 -10.13 -3.43 -11.06
N ASP A 38 -8.88 -3.02 -11.27
CA ASP A 38 -8.06 -3.51 -12.37
C ASP A 38 -7.59 -4.95 -12.17
N GLU A 39 -7.42 -5.42 -10.93
CA GLU A 39 -6.99 -6.79 -10.63
C GLU A 39 -8.18 -7.78 -10.66
N PHE A 40 -9.36 -7.37 -10.18
CA PHE A 40 -10.51 -8.25 -9.98
C PHE A 40 -11.64 -7.95 -10.96
N MET A 41 -12.07 -8.97 -11.71
CA MET A 41 -13.30 -8.90 -12.50
C MET A 41 -14.53 -9.35 -11.70
N ASP A 42 -14.36 -10.32 -10.80
CA ASP A 42 -15.40 -10.93 -9.96
C ASP A 42 -15.08 -10.79 -8.47
N ASP A 43 -16.09 -10.98 -7.62
CA ASP A 43 -15.96 -10.79 -6.18
C ASP A 43 -15.08 -11.85 -5.52
N ILE A 44 -15.32 -13.14 -5.84
CA ILE A 44 -14.62 -14.28 -5.25
C ILE A 44 -14.28 -15.30 -6.35
N VAL A 45 -13.01 -15.74 -6.34
CA VAL A 45 -12.49 -16.78 -7.24
C VAL A 45 -11.84 -17.87 -6.41
N ILE A 46 -12.34 -19.10 -6.55
CA ILE A 46 -11.74 -20.30 -5.97
C ILE A 46 -11.18 -21.14 -7.11
N ARG A 47 -9.86 -21.32 -7.14
CA ARG A 47 -9.16 -22.14 -8.13
C ARG A 47 -8.64 -23.39 -7.46
N HIS A 48 -8.81 -24.55 -8.09
CA HIS A 48 -8.20 -25.78 -7.60
C HIS A 48 -7.90 -26.78 -8.72
N SER A 49 -6.94 -27.68 -8.49
CA SER A 49 -6.72 -28.83 -9.39
C SER A 49 -7.98 -29.70 -9.47
N THR A 50 -8.29 -30.23 -10.65
CA THR A 50 -9.46 -31.08 -10.88
C THR A 50 -9.27 -32.47 -10.23
N ASN A 51 -9.59 -32.56 -8.94
CA ASN A 51 -9.62 -33.80 -8.18
C ASN A 51 -11.10 -34.01 -7.82
N GLY A 52 -11.77 -35.03 -8.36
CA GLY A 52 -13.24 -35.12 -8.37
C GLY A 52 -13.97 -35.08 -7.01
N SER A 53 -13.25 -35.25 -5.88
CA SER A 53 -13.81 -35.08 -4.53
C SER A 53 -13.86 -33.62 -4.08
N THR A 54 -12.86 -32.81 -4.46
CA THR A 54 -12.69 -31.42 -4.00
C THR A 54 -13.82 -30.51 -4.47
N GLU A 55 -14.34 -30.72 -5.69
CA GLU A 55 -15.45 -29.92 -6.25
C GLU A 55 -16.69 -29.99 -5.35
N LYS A 56 -17.10 -31.21 -4.96
CA LYS A 56 -18.30 -31.41 -4.12
C LYS A 56 -18.15 -30.77 -2.75
N PHE A 57 -16.98 -30.90 -2.14
CA PHE A 57 -16.74 -30.28 -0.83
C PHE A 57 -16.77 -28.76 -0.90
N ILE A 58 -16.25 -28.16 -1.97
CA ILE A 58 -16.32 -26.70 -2.16
C ILE A 58 -17.79 -26.27 -2.31
N ASP A 59 -18.60 -26.99 -3.09
CA ASP A 59 -20.03 -26.68 -3.22
C ASP A 59 -20.76 -26.80 -1.87
N GLU A 60 -20.46 -27.83 -1.07
CA GLU A 60 -21.01 -27.98 0.28
C GLU A 60 -20.57 -26.84 1.22
N ILE A 61 -19.30 -26.46 1.19
CA ILE A 61 -18.78 -25.34 1.99
C ILE A 61 -19.50 -24.04 1.62
N ILE A 62 -19.61 -23.73 0.32
CA ILE A 62 -20.32 -22.55 -0.17
C ILE A 62 -21.77 -22.56 0.34
N TYR A 63 -22.48 -23.67 0.14
CA TYR A 63 -23.87 -23.80 0.58
C TYR A 63 -24.03 -23.57 2.09
N ASN A 64 -23.15 -24.15 2.91
CA ASN A 64 -23.19 -23.96 4.35
C ASN A 64 -22.90 -22.51 4.75
N THR A 65 -21.85 -21.90 4.18
CA THR A 65 -21.50 -20.50 4.50
C THR A 65 -22.60 -19.51 4.09
N VAL A 66 -23.28 -19.76 2.97
CA VAL A 66 -24.43 -18.94 2.55
C VAL A 66 -25.60 -19.08 3.54
N ASN A 67 -25.88 -20.28 4.05
CA ASN A 67 -26.97 -20.46 5.01
C ASN A 67 -26.67 -19.89 6.40
N ASP A 68 -25.38 -19.81 6.76
CA ASP A 68 -24.93 -19.27 8.05
C ASP A 68 -24.84 -17.73 8.04
N THR A 69 -25.03 -17.09 6.89
CA THR A 69 -24.89 -15.63 6.69
C THR A 69 -26.12 -15.04 6.00
N GLU A 70 -26.30 -13.71 6.05
CA GLU A 70 -27.38 -13.01 5.35
C GLU A 70 -27.00 -12.57 3.92
N ILE A 71 -25.94 -13.15 3.35
CA ILE A 71 -25.43 -12.80 2.01
C ILE A 71 -26.24 -13.49 0.91
N SER A 72 -26.51 -12.74 -0.16
CA SER A 72 -27.13 -13.28 -1.37
C SER A 72 -26.07 -13.56 -2.45
N ILE A 73 -26.20 -14.68 -3.16
CA ILE A 73 -25.39 -14.95 -4.37
C ILE A 73 -26.14 -14.38 -5.57
N GLU A 74 -25.55 -13.38 -6.25
CA GLU A 74 -26.10 -12.80 -7.48
C GLU A 74 -25.87 -13.73 -8.68
N ASN A 75 -24.66 -14.25 -8.79
CA ASN A 75 -24.24 -15.12 -9.88
C ASN A 75 -23.13 -16.06 -9.39
N GLN A 76 -23.17 -17.31 -9.85
CA GLN A 76 -22.09 -18.26 -9.70
C GLN A 76 -21.96 -19.14 -10.93
N HIS A 77 -20.72 -19.45 -11.32
CA HIS A 77 -20.44 -20.36 -12.40
C HIS A 77 -19.10 -21.07 -12.18
N GLN A 78 -18.89 -22.18 -12.89
CA GLN A 78 -17.68 -22.99 -12.77
C GLN A 78 -17.28 -23.51 -14.12
N TYR A 79 -16.00 -23.33 -14.44
CA TYR A 79 -15.38 -23.84 -15.65
C TYR A 79 -14.05 -24.51 -15.34
N LYS A 80 -13.65 -25.40 -16.24
CA LYS A 80 -12.32 -26.00 -16.24
C LYS A 80 -11.48 -25.37 -17.33
N ALA A 81 -10.32 -24.86 -16.94
CA ALA A 81 -9.39 -24.19 -17.85
C ALA A 81 -7.94 -24.54 -17.57
N LEU A 82 -7.17 -24.51 -18.66
CA LEU A 82 -5.72 -24.53 -18.64
C LEU A 82 -5.23 -23.08 -18.75
N LYS A 83 -4.48 -22.59 -17.76
CA LYS A 83 -3.95 -21.22 -17.75
C LYS A 83 -2.53 -21.17 -18.34
N GLY A 84 -2.32 -20.27 -19.27
CA GLY A 84 -1.02 -19.98 -19.88
C GLY A 84 -0.83 -18.48 -20.14
N THR A 85 0.26 -18.16 -20.82
CA THR A 85 0.56 -16.80 -21.26
C THR A 85 0.93 -16.79 -22.74
N LEU A 86 0.37 -15.83 -23.48
CA LEU A 86 0.68 -15.60 -24.89
C LEU A 86 1.19 -14.18 -25.09
N LEU A 87 1.98 -13.98 -26.14
CA LEU A 87 2.45 -12.67 -26.58
C LEU A 87 1.62 -12.19 -27.76
N ARG A 88 1.27 -10.91 -27.80
CA ARG A 88 0.70 -10.28 -28.99
C ARG A 88 1.81 -9.76 -29.89
N GLN A 89 1.86 -10.25 -31.12
CA GLN A 89 2.83 -9.82 -32.13
C GLN A 89 2.14 -9.73 -33.49
N GLU A 90 2.16 -8.55 -34.11
CA GLU A 90 1.70 -8.34 -35.50
C GLU A 90 0.31 -8.93 -35.81
N GLY A 91 -0.68 -8.72 -34.93
CA GLY A 91 -2.04 -9.26 -35.12
C GLY A 91 -2.14 -10.78 -34.90
N LYS A 92 -1.26 -11.35 -34.08
CA LYS A 92 -1.27 -12.78 -33.71
C LYS A 92 -0.99 -12.94 -32.23
N PHE A 93 -1.55 -13.99 -31.64
CA PHE A 93 -1.07 -14.49 -30.37
C PHE A 93 -0.06 -15.60 -30.60
N VAL A 94 1.11 -15.46 -29.99
CA VAL A 94 2.21 -16.41 -30.15
C VAL A 94 2.71 -16.89 -28.80
N ALA A 95 3.13 -18.15 -28.80
CA ALA A 95 3.83 -18.75 -27.69
C ALA A 95 5.12 -17.96 -27.38
N PRO A 96 5.39 -17.63 -26.10
CA PRO A 96 6.66 -17.06 -25.74
C PRO A 96 7.81 -18.04 -25.97
N GLN A 97 9.02 -17.50 -26.19
CA GLN A 97 10.24 -18.29 -26.43
C GLN A 97 11.07 -18.49 -25.15
N LYS A 98 10.67 -17.86 -24.05
CA LYS A 98 11.24 -18.00 -22.71
C LYS A 98 10.14 -17.84 -21.69
N HIS A 99 10.35 -18.32 -20.46
CA HIS A 99 9.45 -17.97 -19.36
C HIS A 99 9.44 -16.46 -19.17
N ILE A 100 8.25 -15.87 -19.26
CA ILE A 100 8.03 -14.46 -19.03
C ILE A 100 7.87 -14.26 -17.52
N ASN A 101 8.83 -13.59 -16.91
CA ASN A 101 8.72 -13.18 -15.51
C ASN A 101 8.00 -11.83 -15.39
N PHE A 102 7.72 -11.41 -14.16
CA PHE A 102 7.07 -10.13 -13.88
C PHE A 102 7.75 -8.92 -14.53
N TYR A 103 9.08 -8.90 -14.59
CA TYR A 103 9.82 -7.79 -15.23
C TYR A 103 9.67 -7.79 -16.75
N ASP A 104 9.67 -8.96 -17.39
CA ASP A 104 9.50 -9.07 -18.84
C ASP A 104 8.10 -8.57 -19.25
N LYS A 105 7.07 -8.83 -18.42
CA LYS A 105 5.69 -8.37 -18.62
C LYS A 105 5.55 -6.84 -18.74
N LEU A 106 6.53 -6.06 -18.29
CA LEU A 106 6.53 -4.60 -18.42
C LEU A 106 6.98 -4.11 -19.80
N GLU A 107 7.70 -4.95 -20.56
CA GLU A 107 8.32 -4.58 -21.83
C GLU A 107 7.66 -5.27 -23.04
N VAL A 108 6.89 -6.33 -22.82
CA VAL A 108 6.22 -7.10 -23.88
C VAL A 108 4.70 -7.04 -23.75
N ASP A 109 4.02 -6.94 -24.89
CA ASP A 109 2.57 -7.03 -24.95
C ASP A 109 2.14 -8.49 -24.76
N TYR A 110 1.64 -8.81 -23.57
CA TYR A 110 1.24 -10.17 -23.17
C TYR A 110 -0.23 -10.22 -22.79
N VAL A 111 -0.81 -11.41 -22.93
CA VAL A 111 -2.16 -11.73 -22.46
C VAL A 111 -2.11 -13.00 -21.61
N ASP A 112 -2.88 -13.02 -20.54
CA ASP A 112 -3.12 -14.26 -19.79
C ASP A 112 -4.20 -15.05 -20.54
N ALA A 113 -3.86 -16.27 -20.95
CA ALA A 113 -4.69 -17.10 -21.82
C ALA A 113 -5.29 -18.27 -21.04
N TYR A 114 -6.61 -18.43 -21.12
CA TYR A 114 -7.35 -19.53 -20.52
C TYR A 114 -7.88 -20.43 -21.64
N PHE A 115 -7.34 -21.62 -21.77
CA PHE A 115 -7.80 -22.61 -22.74
C PHE A 115 -8.95 -23.42 -22.16
N ILE A 116 -10.10 -23.43 -22.85
CA ILE A 116 -11.34 -24.08 -22.42
C ILE A 116 -11.82 -25.03 -23.53
N SER A 117 -12.42 -26.17 -23.17
CA SER A 117 -13.05 -27.07 -24.15
C SER A 117 -14.36 -26.49 -24.67
N LEU A 118 -14.72 -26.82 -25.91
CA LEU A 118 -15.98 -26.42 -26.52
C LEU A 118 -17.18 -26.93 -25.71
N GLU A 119 -17.06 -28.14 -25.15
CA GLU A 119 -18.08 -28.71 -24.26
C GLU A 119 -18.32 -27.84 -23.02
N GLU A 120 -17.25 -27.41 -22.34
CA GLU A 120 -17.36 -26.53 -21.17
C GLU A 120 -17.92 -25.16 -21.55
N PHE A 121 -17.47 -24.58 -22.67
CA PHE A 121 -17.99 -23.30 -23.16
C PHE A 121 -19.49 -23.35 -23.44
N ASN A 122 -19.94 -24.38 -24.17
CA ASN A 122 -21.35 -24.57 -24.53
C ASN A 122 -22.21 -24.84 -23.29
N ARG A 123 -21.71 -25.63 -22.32
CA ARG A 123 -22.40 -25.91 -21.05
C ARG A 123 -22.69 -24.64 -20.25
N ILE A 124 -21.72 -23.74 -20.16
CA ILE A 124 -21.82 -22.55 -19.30
C ILE A 124 -22.52 -21.41 -20.02
N SER A 125 -22.22 -21.21 -21.30
CA SER A 125 -22.84 -20.16 -22.10
C SER A 125 -24.26 -20.52 -22.56
N GLN A 126 -24.70 -21.77 -22.37
CA GLN A 126 -25.96 -22.31 -22.90
C GLN A 126 -26.09 -22.10 -24.42
N LYS A 127 -25.01 -22.35 -25.15
CA LYS A 127 -24.90 -22.20 -26.61
C LYS A 127 -24.54 -23.53 -27.27
N GLU A 128 -24.74 -23.61 -28.57
CA GLU A 128 -24.40 -24.79 -29.41
C GLU A 128 -23.40 -24.38 -30.51
N GLU A 129 -22.30 -23.72 -30.12
CA GLU A 129 -21.26 -23.37 -31.08
C GLU A 129 -20.50 -24.63 -31.53
N VAL A 130 -19.98 -24.60 -32.76
CA VAL A 130 -19.22 -25.70 -33.37
C VAL A 130 -17.86 -25.18 -33.80
N VAL A 131 -16.79 -25.89 -33.42
CA VAL A 131 -15.39 -25.50 -33.70
C VAL A 131 -14.66 -26.70 -34.31
N GLN A 132 -13.92 -26.45 -35.40
CA GLN A 132 -13.09 -27.45 -36.07
C GLN A 132 -11.75 -27.67 -35.33
N GLU A 133 -10.96 -28.68 -35.71
CA GLU A 133 -9.72 -29.02 -35.00
C GLU A 133 -8.59 -28.00 -35.17
N ASP A 134 -8.58 -27.26 -36.28
CA ASP A 134 -7.62 -26.21 -36.64
C ASP A 134 -8.17 -24.80 -36.37
N GLN A 135 -9.34 -24.69 -35.75
CA GLN A 135 -10.03 -23.45 -35.45
C GLN A 135 -10.23 -23.27 -33.95
N VAL A 136 -10.37 -22.01 -33.53
CA VAL A 136 -10.68 -21.63 -32.14
C VAL A 136 -11.68 -20.47 -32.10
N LEU A 137 -12.45 -20.38 -31.01
CA LEU A 137 -13.16 -19.16 -30.66
C LEU A 137 -12.30 -18.36 -29.69
N LEU A 138 -12.21 -17.05 -29.93
CA LEU A 138 -11.54 -16.12 -29.05
C LEU A 138 -12.59 -15.36 -28.24
N LEU A 139 -12.61 -15.53 -26.92
CA LEU A 139 -13.43 -14.70 -26.04
C LEU A 139 -12.55 -13.67 -25.35
N THR A 140 -12.95 -12.40 -25.41
CA THR A 140 -12.16 -11.32 -24.83
C THR A 140 -13.00 -10.07 -24.58
N GLY A 141 -12.74 -9.33 -23.51
CA GLY A 141 -13.29 -7.97 -23.32
C GLY A 141 -12.50 -6.89 -24.07
N GLY A 142 -11.26 -7.19 -24.44
CA GLY A 142 -10.37 -6.25 -25.12
C GLY A 142 -10.60 -6.18 -26.63
N ASN A 143 -10.02 -5.15 -27.25
CA ASN A 143 -10.03 -5.01 -28.70
C ASN A 143 -8.87 -5.81 -29.34
N TYR A 144 -9.22 -6.98 -29.87
CA TYR A 144 -8.32 -7.90 -30.56
C TYR A 144 -8.82 -8.30 -31.95
N ASP A 145 -9.56 -7.41 -32.62
CA ASP A 145 -10.17 -7.68 -33.94
C ASP A 145 -9.13 -7.94 -35.05
N ASP A 146 -7.88 -7.53 -34.83
CA ASP A 146 -6.72 -7.79 -35.68
C ASP A 146 -6.10 -9.18 -35.45
N VAL A 147 -6.51 -9.90 -34.40
CA VAL A 147 -5.95 -11.21 -34.04
C VAL A 147 -6.61 -12.32 -34.84
N LEU A 148 -5.91 -12.78 -35.89
CA LEU A 148 -6.44 -13.81 -36.80
C LEU A 148 -5.95 -15.22 -36.49
N THR A 149 -4.83 -15.36 -35.77
CA THR A 149 -4.20 -16.66 -35.50
C THR A 149 -3.63 -16.74 -34.10
N ILE A 150 -3.73 -17.93 -33.52
CA ILE A 150 -3.18 -18.29 -32.21
C ILE A 150 -2.18 -19.42 -32.41
N SER A 151 -0.92 -19.17 -32.07
CA SER A 151 0.16 -20.17 -32.13
C SER A 151 0.55 -20.62 -30.72
N THR A 152 0.43 -21.91 -30.47
CA THR A 152 0.78 -22.55 -29.19
C THR A 152 2.00 -23.44 -29.38
N GLY A 153 3.13 -22.85 -29.80
CA GLY A 153 4.34 -23.57 -30.19
C GLY A 153 4.24 -24.06 -31.63
N ASP A 154 4.35 -25.37 -31.83
CA ASP A 154 4.41 -25.98 -33.18
C ASP A 154 3.07 -25.99 -33.92
N LYS A 155 1.96 -25.68 -33.24
CA LYS A 155 0.63 -25.62 -33.83
C LYS A 155 0.13 -24.19 -33.91
N SER A 156 -0.58 -23.89 -34.99
CA SER A 156 -1.28 -22.64 -35.21
C SER A 156 -2.75 -22.92 -35.48
N TYR A 157 -3.63 -22.15 -34.86
CA TYR A 157 -5.07 -22.23 -35.02
C TYR A 157 -5.61 -20.92 -35.60
N GLN A 158 -6.62 -21.01 -36.46
CA GLN A 158 -7.31 -19.84 -37.00
C GLN A 158 -8.43 -19.40 -36.04
N VAL A 159 -8.54 -18.10 -35.80
CA VAL A 159 -9.66 -17.55 -35.03
C VAL A 159 -10.88 -17.55 -35.94
N ALA A 160 -11.82 -18.48 -35.69
CA ALA A 160 -13.03 -18.59 -36.48
C ALA A 160 -14.03 -17.47 -36.16
N LYS A 161 -14.08 -17.07 -34.88
CA LYS A 161 -15.00 -16.06 -34.37
C LYS A 161 -14.46 -15.48 -33.07
N GLN A 162 -14.58 -14.17 -32.92
CA GLN A 162 -14.34 -13.46 -31.67
C GLN A 162 -15.68 -13.15 -30.99
N ILE A 163 -15.76 -13.34 -29.68
CA ILE A 163 -16.97 -13.12 -28.89
C ILE A 163 -16.61 -12.24 -27.69
N THR A 164 -17.18 -11.05 -27.61
CA THR A 164 -16.84 -10.08 -26.57
C THR A 164 -17.79 -10.13 -25.36
N ASP A 165 -19.06 -10.39 -25.61
CA ASP A 165 -20.11 -10.43 -24.59
C ASP A 165 -20.36 -11.86 -24.10
N THR A 166 -19.62 -12.28 -23.06
CA THR A 166 -19.72 -13.63 -22.49
C THR A 166 -19.59 -13.64 -20.97
N VAL A 167 -20.10 -14.70 -20.34
CA VAL A 167 -19.94 -14.97 -18.91
C VAL A 167 -18.47 -15.14 -18.46
N PHE A 168 -17.55 -15.42 -19.39
CA PHE A 168 -16.12 -15.54 -19.08
C PHE A 168 -15.41 -14.19 -19.07
N THR A 169 -15.92 -13.24 -19.86
CA THR A 169 -15.28 -11.94 -20.08
C THR A 169 -15.95 -10.83 -19.31
N ASN A 170 -17.23 -10.97 -18.96
CA ASN A 170 -17.99 -10.00 -18.20
C ASN A 170 -18.01 -10.39 -16.72
N GLY A 171 -17.06 -9.86 -15.95
CA GLY A 171 -17.14 -9.92 -14.50
C GLY A 171 -18.11 -8.88 -13.94
N LYS A 172 -18.38 -8.95 -12.64
CA LYS A 172 -19.23 -7.99 -11.93
C LYS A 172 -18.65 -6.57 -11.91
N VAL A 173 -17.35 -6.44 -11.72
CA VAL A 173 -16.68 -5.14 -11.53
C VAL A 173 -16.24 -4.53 -12.85
N ARG A 174 -15.74 -5.37 -13.78
CA ARG A 174 -15.25 -4.95 -15.09
C ARG A 174 -15.22 -6.11 -16.09
N GLN A 175 -14.97 -5.76 -17.34
CA GLN A 175 -14.68 -6.71 -18.41
C GLN A 175 -13.19 -7.12 -18.42
N ALA A 176 -12.93 -8.34 -18.89
CA ALA A 176 -11.60 -8.92 -18.99
C ALA A 176 -10.83 -8.44 -20.24
N ASP A 177 -10.11 -7.33 -20.11
CA ASP A 177 -9.41 -6.72 -21.26
C ASP A 177 -8.05 -7.37 -21.58
N LYS A 178 -7.34 -7.88 -20.57
CA LYS A 178 -6.02 -8.52 -20.69
C LYS A 178 -6.03 -10.04 -20.52
N GLU A 179 -7.19 -10.59 -20.16
CA GLU A 179 -7.40 -12.03 -20.10
C GLU A 179 -8.20 -12.46 -21.33
N VAL A 180 -7.73 -13.50 -22.00
CA VAL A 180 -8.38 -14.05 -23.19
C VAL A 180 -8.73 -15.50 -22.94
N PHE A 181 -9.89 -15.92 -23.41
CA PHE A 181 -10.32 -17.31 -23.37
C PHE A 181 -10.26 -17.89 -24.78
N ILE A 182 -9.61 -19.04 -24.91
CA ILE A 182 -9.41 -19.72 -26.19
C ILE A 182 -10.22 -21.02 -26.12
N VAL A 183 -11.33 -21.05 -26.83
CA VAL A 183 -12.23 -22.21 -26.88
C VAL A 183 -11.78 -23.13 -28.00
N MET A 184 -11.46 -24.37 -27.63
CA MET A 184 -10.95 -25.40 -28.53
C MET A 184 -11.85 -26.63 -28.50
N LYS A 185 -11.90 -27.40 -29.59
CA LYS A 185 -12.70 -28.64 -29.64
C LYS A 185 -12.34 -29.62 -28.51
N ASP A 186 -11.04 -29.83 -28.27
CA ASP A 186 -10.54 -30.68 -27.19
C ASP A 186 -9.22 -30.12 -26.62
N LEU A 187 -9.11 -30.06 -25.30
CA LEU A 187 -7.90 -29.62 -24.59
C LEU A 187 -6.79 -30.68 -24.63
N SER A 188 -7.11 -31.94 -24.93
CA SER A 188 -6.13 -33.01 -25.13
C SER A 188 -5.15 -32.72 -26.26
N ILE A 189 -5.45 -31.74 -27.12
CA ILE A 189 -4.59 -31.24 -28.19
C ILE A 189 -3.41 -30.42 -27.64
N LEU A 190 -3.56 -29.81 -26.45
CA LEU A 190 -2.56 -29.01 -25.74
C LEU A 190 -1.61 -29.90 -24.89
N ARG A 191 -1.26 -31.08 -25.39
CA ARG A 191 -0.38 -32.06 -24.71
C ARG A 191 0.94 -31.43 -24.22
N PRO A 192 1.64 -32.05 -23.25
CA PRO A 192 3.02 -31.69 -22.92
C PRO A 192 3.88 -31.74 -24.18
N GLY A 193 4.25 -30.56 -24.70
CA GLY A 193 4.75 -30.36 -26.07
C GLY A 193 4.24 -29.05 -26.70
N THR A 194 3.08 -28.53 -26.27
CA THR A 194 2.79 -27.09 -26.29
C THR A 194 3.95 -26.40 -25.59
N SER A 195 4.53 -25.32 -26.14
CA SER A 195 5.83 -24.83 -25.65
C SER A 195 5.77 -24.66 -24.12
N GLU A 196 6.81 -25.15 -23.42
CA GLU A 196 6.93 -25.06 -21.96
C GLU A 196 6.80 -23.62 -21.43
N TYR A 197 6.90 -22.66 -22.34
CA TYR A 197 6.78 -21.24 -22.10
C TYR A 197 5.32 -20.74 -22.15
N VAL A 198 4.41 -21.37 -22.92
CA VAL A 198 2.97 -21.05 -22.88
C VAL A 198 2.37 -21.56 -21.59
N MET A 199 2.67 -22.82 -21.26
CA MET A 199 2.14 -23.52 -20.10
C MET A 199 3.32 -24.13 -19.33
N LYS A 200 3.37 -23.91 -18.01
CA LYS A 200 4.38 -24.58 -17.19
C LYS A 200 4.30 -26.10 -17.40
N PRO A 201 5.41 -26.85 -17.35
CA PRO A 201 5.39 -28.30 -17.48
C PRO A 201 4.44 -29.02 -16.51
N GLU A 202 4.13 -28.38 -15.39
CA GLU A 202 3.22 -28.84 -14.34
C GLU A 202 1.80 -28.26 -14.48
N ALA A 203 1.47 -27.62 -15.60
CA ALA A 203 0.17 -27.00 -15.82
C ALA A 203 -0.92 -28.06 -15.78
N LYS A 204 -1.70 -28.04 -14.70
CA LYS A 204 -2.86 -28.90 -14.51
C LYS A 204 -4.11 -28.19 -14.98
N LEU A 205 -5.07 -28.98 -15.44
CA LEU A 205 -6.43 -28.50 -15.62
C LEU A 205 -6.94 -28.04 -14.24
N ASN A 206 -7.29 -26.76 -14.15
CA ASN A 206 -7.83 -26.19 -12.94
C ASN A 206 -9.32 -25.96 -13.11
N SER A 207 -10.07 -26.24 -12.06
CA SER A 207 -11.44 -25.78 -11.88
C SER A 207 -11.40 -24.37 -11.29
N TYR A 208 -12.17 -23.47 -11.89
CA TYR A 208 -12.39 -22.11 -11.45
C TYR A 208 -13.84 -21.98 -11.04
N ARG A 209 -14.08 -21.68 -9.78
CA ARG A 209 -15.40 -21.41 -9.21
C ARG A 209 -15.48 -19.91 -8.94
N ILE A 210 -16.40 -19.26 -9.63
CA ILE A 210 -16.66 -17.82 -9.53
C ILE A 210 -17.93 -17.61 -8.72
N LEU A 211 -17.87 -16.70 -7.74
CA LEU A 211 -19.03 -16.27 -6.96
C LEU A 211 -19.05 -14.75 -6.90
N ASN A 212 -20.19 -14.18 -7.29
CA ASN A 212 -20.52 -12.77 -7.16
C ASN A 212 -21.65 -12.64 -6.13
N ILE A 213 -21.43 -11.80 -5.12
CA ILE A 213 -22.26 -11.74 -3.90
C ILE A 213 -22.79 -10.34 -3.65
N ASP A 214 -24.00 -10.23 -3.11
CA ASP A 214 -24.63 -8.97 -2.74
C ASP A 214 -24.81 -8.87 -1.23
N GLY A 215 -24.56 -7.67 -0.70
CA GLY A 215 -24.52 -7.39 0.73
C GLY A 215 -23.74 -6.11 1.06
N SER A 216 -23.70 -5.75 2.34
CA SER A 216 -22.83 -4.66 2.81
C SER A 216 -21.34 -5.05 2.66
N ASN A 217 -20.43 -4.08 2.59
CA ASN A 217 -18.99 -4.39 2.48
C ASN A 217 -18.49 -5.19 3.68
N GLU A 218 -19.00 -4.89 4.88
CA GLU A 218 -18.69 -5.59 6.12
C GLU A 218 -19.19 -7.04 6.08
N ASP A 219 -20.44 -7.26 5.68
CA ASP A 219 -21.02 -8.62 5.60
C ASP A 219 -20.32 -9.46 4.52
N CYS A 220 -20.04 -8.86 3.35
CA CYS A 220 -19.32 -9.54 2.28
C CYS A 220 -17.88 -9.89 2.69
N TYR A 221 -17.24 -9.05 3.50
CA TYR A 221 -15.92 -9.34 4.07
C TYR A 221 -15.98 -10.52 5.05
N GLU A 222 -16.91 -10.51 6.00
CA GLU A 222 -17.08 -11.59 6.97
C GLU A 222 -17.42 -12.92 6.29
N PHE A 223 -18.33 -12.91 5.31
CA PHE A 223 -18.62 -14.06 4.47
C PHE A 223 -17.38 -14.57 3.75
N SER A 224 -16.63 -13.68 3.08
CA SER A 224 -15.41 -14.06 2.36
C SER A 224 -14.37 -14.67 3.28
N MET A 225 -14.20 -14.13 4.49
CA MET A 225 -13.28 -14.64 5.50
C MET A 225 -13.69 -16.01 6.04
N GLN A 226 -14.98 -16.22 6.32
CA GLN A 226 -15.50 -17.52 6.76
C GLN A 226 -15.32 -18.58 5.67
N LEU A 227 -15.62 -18.21 4.43
CA LEU A 227 -15.46 -19.06 3.26
C LEU A 227 -13.98 -19.41 3.05
N GLU A 228 -13.07 -18.43 3.06
CA GLU A 228 -11.62 -18.66 2.92
C GLU A 228 -11.11 -19.62 4.01
N ASN A 229 -11.52 -19.42 5.26
CA ASN A 229 -11.11 -20.26 6.38
C ASN A 229 -11.60 -21.70 6.21
N SER A 230 -12.84 -21.89 5.76
CA SER A 230 -13.44 -23.20 5.53
C SER A 230 -12.77 -23.93 4.37
N VAL A 231 -12.54 -23.23 3.25
CA VAL A 231 -11.77 -23.75 2.12
C VAL A 231 -10.37 -24.13 2.60
N ARG A 232 -9.65 -23.24 3.30
CA ARG A 232 -8.30 -23.46 3.85
C ARG A 232 -8.21 -24.64 4.82
N ALA A 233 -9.28 -24.94 5.57
CA ALA A 233 -9.34 -26.13 6.40
C ALA A 233 -9.31 -27.41 5.56
N LEU A 234 -10.02 -27.42 4.43
CA LEU A 234 -10.02 -28.53 3.48
C LEU A 234 -8.64 -28.80 2.87
N PHE A 235 -7.88 -27.76 2.54
CA PHE A 235 -6.47 -27.90 2.10
C PHE A 235 -5.63 -28.71 3.09
N LYS A 236 -5.76 -28.39 4.40
CA LYS A 236 -4.96 -29.04 5.45
C LYS A 236 -5.33 -30.51 5.58
N GLN A 237 -6.61 -30.84 5.39
CA GLN A 237 -7.12 -32.20 5.53
C GLN A 237 -6.76 -33.08 4.34
N GLU A 238 -6.89 -32.58 3.11
CA GLU A 238 -6.64 -33.37 1.89
C GLU A 238 -5.17 -33.36 1.43
N GLN A 239 -4.27 -32.64 2.12
CA GLN A 239 -2.89 -32.38 1.65
C GLN A 239 -2.84 -31.82 0.21
N SER A 240 -3.93 -31.23 -0.26
CA SER A 240 -4.02 -30.65 -1.59
C SER A 240 -3.31 -29.31 -1.59
N GLN A 241 -2.13 -29.23 -2.21
CA GLN A 241 -1.33 -28.00 -2.28
C GLN A 241 -1.83 -26.98 -3.32
N ASP A 242 -2.87 -27.32 -4.11
CA ASP A 242 -3.22 -26.61 -5.35
C ASP A 242 -4.55 -25.84 -5.32
N ILE A 243 -5.17 -25.64 -4.15
CA ILE A 243 -6.34 -24.73 -4.05
C ILE A 243 -5.83 -23.27 -3.92
N MET A 244 -6.58 -22.29 -4.37
CA MET A 244 -6.29 -20.86 -4.23
C MET A 244 -7.62 -20.14 -4.07
N PHE A 245 -7.65 -19.16 -3.18
CA PHE A 245 -8.83 -18.37 -2.87
C PHE A 245 -8.45 -16.91 -2.97
N ASP A 246 -9.17 -16.17 -3.79
CA ASP A 246 -9.04 -14.72 -3.90
C ASP A 246 -10.41 -14.07 -3.74
N SER A 247 -10.46 -12.98 -2.97
CA SER A 247 -11.67 -12.20 -2.72
C SER A 247 -11.33 -10.71 -2.74
N ILE A 248 -12.09 -9.93 -3.52
CA ILE A 248 -11.93 -8.47 -3.57
C ILE A 248 -12.16 -7.84 -2.19
N TYR A 249 -13.09 -8.37 -1.39
CA TYR A 249 -13.41 -7.83 -0.07
C TYR A 249 -12.28 -8.04 0.94
N ILE A 250 -11.64 -9.21 0.94
CA ILE A 250 -10.48 -9.48 1.79
C ILE A 250 -9.30 -8.59 1.37
N LYS A 251 -9.05 -8.48 0.06
CA LYS A 251 -7.95 -7.65 -0.46
C LYS A 251 -8.19 -6.17 -0.19
N ARG A 252 -9.43 -5.68 -0.29
CA ARG A 252 -9.83 -4.32 0.09
C ARG A 252 -9.57 -4.06 1.56
N PHE A 253 -9.98 -4.94 2.46
CA PHE A 253 -9.73 -4.80 3.89
C PHE A 253 -8.22 -4.76 4.21
N LEU A 254 -7.44 -5.66 3.60
CA LEU A 254 -5.98 -5.68 3.73
C LEU A 254 -5.33 -4.41 3.17
N GLY A 255 -5.80 -3.92 2.02
CA GLY A 255 -5.36 -2.67 1.41
C GLY A 255 -5.58 -1.48 2.32
N TYR A 256 -6.81 -1.31 2.83
CA TYR A 256 -7.12 -0.22 3.77
C TYR A 256 -6.31 -0.30 5.05
N SER A 257 -6.06 -1.50 5.56
CA SER A 257 -5.22 -1.71 6.74
C SER A 257 -3.77 -1.30 6.47
N MET A 258 -3.20 -1.71 5.35
CA MET A 258 -1.80 -1.42 5.01
C MET A 258 -1.59 0.05 4.61
N PHE A 259 -2.35 0.54 3.65
CA PHE A 259 -2.22 1.92 3.15
C PHE A 259 -2.77 2.95 4.13
N GLY A 260 -3.80 2.60 4.92
CA GLY A 260 -4.26 3.43 6.03
C GLY A 260 -3.21 3.57 7.14
N GLY A 261 -2.50 2.49 7.46
CA GLY A 261 -1.35 2.54 8.37
C GLY A 261 -0.21 3.44 7.85
N LEU A 262 0.10 3.35 6.56
CA LEU A 262 1.09 4.22 5.91
C LEU A 262 0.64 5.70 5.91
N LEU A 263 -0.63 5.97 5.63
CA LEU A 263 -1.20 7.31 5.67
C LEU A 263 -1.15 7.90 7.08
N PHE A 264 -1.52 7.10 8.09
CA PHE A 264 -1.40 7.49 9.49
C PHE A 264 0.04 7.88 9.85
N LEU A 265 1.02 7.05 9.47
CA LEU A 265 2.44 7.33 9.70
C LEU A 265 2.88 8.62 8.96
N GLY A 266 2.45 8.81 7.72
CA GLY A 266 2.75 10.01 6.94
C GLY A 266 2.22 11.28 7.61
N VAL A 267 0.97 11.27 8.06
CA VAL A 267 0.34 12.39 8.78
C VAL A 267 1.01 12.60 10.15
N PHE A 268 1.30 11.53 10.88
CA PHE A 268 1.95 11.61 12.17
C PHE A 268 3.34 12.25 12.08
N PHE A 269 4.18 11.81 11.13
CA PHE A 269 5.48 12.41 10.89
C PHE A 269 5.36 13.86 10.43
N THR A 270 4.36 14.19 9.63
CA THR A 270 4.08 15.57 9.21
C THR A 270 3.81 16.48 10.40
N ILE A 271 2.98 16.04 11.35
CA ILE A 271 2.70 16.80 12.57
C ILE A 271 3.97 16.94 13.41
N LEU A 272 4.75 15.86 13.58
CA LEU A 272 6.01 15.90 14.33
C LEU A 272 7.02 16.87 13.71
N PHE A 273 7.19 16.83 12.38
CA PHE A 273 8.10 17.73 11.68
C PHE A 273 7.61 19.18 11.67
N LEU A 274 6.30 19.40 11.62
CA LEU A 274 5.72 20.74 11.78
C LEU A 274 6.00 21.30 13.17
N CYS A 275 5.78 20.51 14.23
CA CYS A 275 6.13 20.88 15.60
C CYS A 275 7.63 21.17 15.74
N ALA A 276 8.49 20.32 15.19
CA ALA A 276 9.95 20.53 15.18
C ALA A 276 10.33 21.82 14.43
N THR A 277 9.68 22.11 13.30
CA THR A 277 9.90 23.34 12.52
C THR A 277 9.49 24.58 13.31
N VAL A 278 8.35 24.54 14.00
CA VAL A 278 7.89 25.62 14.89
C VAL A 278 8.89 25.83 16.03
N ILE A 279 9.35 24.75 16.67
CA ILE A 279 10.37 24.83 17.73
C ILE A 279 11.67 25.45 17.18
N MET A 280 12.12 25.03 16.00
CA MET A 280 13.32 25.61 15.36
C MET A 280 13.14 27.10 15.05
N LEU A 281 11.97 27.51 14.56
CA LEU A 281 11.64 28.91 14.31
C LEU A 281 11.64 29.72 15.61
N LEU A 282 11.01 29.21 16.68
CA LEU A 282 10.94 29.86 17.99
C LEU A 282 12.32 29.97 18.66
N LEU A 283 13.10 28.89 18.67
CA LEU A 283 14.47 28.90 19.17
C LEU A 283 15.31 29.95 18.45
N ARG A 284 15.19 30.01 17.12
CA ARG A 284 15.90 31.00 16.31
C ARG A 284 15.43 32.43 16.60
N MET A 285 14.13 32.64 16.77
CA MET A 285 13.58 33.95 17.15
C MET A 285 14.10 34.40 18.52
N ASN A 286 14.13 33.51 19.51
CA ASN A 286 14.68 33.77 20.84
C ASN A 286 16.19 34.07 20.80
N ILE A 287 16.97 33.32 20.00
CA ILE A 287 18.41 33.59 19.81
C ILE A 287 18.63 34.95 19.14
N LEU A 288 17.81 35.33 18.15
CA LEU A 288 17.89 36.64 17.52
C LEU A 288 17.52 37.78 18.49
N LEU A 289 16.54 37.58 19.37
CA LEU A 289 16.18 38.51 20.44
C LEU A 289 17.32 38.67 21.46
N ASP A 290 17.92 37.59 21.95
CA ASP A 290 19.07 37.65 22.87
C ASP A 290 20.29 38.33 22.22
N MET A 291 20.57 38.03 20.93
CA MET A 291 21.61 38.72 20.17
C MET A 291 21.31 40.22 19.97
N SER A 292 20.04 40.60 19.81
CA SER A 292 19.61 42.00 19.69
C SER A 292 19.80 42.74 21.01
N ILE A 293 19.37 42.14 22.13
CA ILE A 293 19.52 42.69 23.48
C ILE A 293 21.02 42.87 23.82
N ARG A 294 21.86 41.85 23.59
CA ARG A 294 23.32 41.96 23.80
C ARG A 294 24.03 42.95 22.87
N ARG A 295 23.47 43.25 21.69
CA ARG A 295 23.97 44.32 20.81
C ARG A 295 23.59 45.69 21.32
N GLN A 296 22.42 45.83 21.93
CA GLN A 296 21.95 47.08 22.55
C GLN A 296 22.75 47.41 23.82
N ASP A 297 23.03 46.41 24.67
CA ASP A 297 23.89 46.57 25.84
C ASP A 297 25.34 46.93 25.46
N ARG A 298 25.91 46.28 24.43
CA ARG A 298 27.24 46.65 23.92
C ARG A 298 27.30 48.05 23.30
N ARG A 299 26.20 48.56 22.72
CA ARG A 299 26.15 49.98 22.29
C ARG A 299 26.09 50.91 23.49
N MET A 300 25.39 50.57 24.57
CA MET A 300 25.37 51.38 25.80
C MET A 300 26.73 51.41 26.52
N GLU A 301 27.55 50.36 26.44
CA GLU A 301 28.94 50.37 26.96
C GLU A 301 29.93 51.21 26.13
N ILE A 302 29.60 51.54 24.87
CA ILE A 302 30.47 52.34 23.99
C ILE A 302 30.30 53.85 24.22
N TYR A 303 29.13 54.30 24.71
CA TYR A 303 28.89 55.73 24.98
C TYR A 303 29.77 56.35 26.09
N PRO A 304 30.08 55.69 27.23
CA PRO A 304 31.01 56.27 28.20
C PRO A 304 32.48 56.28 27.73
N LYS A 305 32.87 55.46 26.74
CA LYS A 305 34.25 55.47 26.21
C LYS A 305 34.48 56.57 25.16
N LEU A 306 33.45 56.98 24.43
CA LEU A 306 33.57 58.11 23.48
C LEU A 306 33.63 59.47 24.20
N CYS A 307 32.88 59.66 25.30
CA CYS A 307 32.97 60.88 26.10
C CYS A 307 34.34 61.06 26.80
N ILE A 308 35.02 59.96 27.16
CA ILE A 308 36.36 60.03 27.77
C ILE A 308 37.46 60.39 26.75
N CYS A 309 37.30 60.01 25.47
CA CYS A 309 38.27 60.38 24.43
C CYS A 309 38.16 61.85 23.99
N ILE A 310 36.96 62.45 23.97
CA ILE A 310 36.78 63.85 23.55
C ILE A 310 37.28 64.83 24.64
N CYS A 311 37.13 64.50 25.93
CA CYS A 311 37.68 65.32 27.04
C CYS A 311 39.21 65.35 27.13
N ARG A 312 39.95 64.50 26.41
CA ARG A 312 41.43 64.54 26.38
C ARG A 312 42.02 65.39 25.26
N TYR A 313 41.22 65.74 24.25
CA TYR A 313 41.72 66.45 23.05
C TYR A 313 41.45 67.96 23.07
N ILE A 314 40.61 68.44 23.98
CA ILE A 314 40.37 69.87 24.21
C ILE A 314 40.74 70.11 25.67
N GLY A 315 41.89 70.75 25.91
CA GLY A 315 42.45 71.01 27.24
C GLY A 315 41.56 71.90 28.12
N LEU A 316 40.49 71.32 28.66
CA LEU A 316 39.58 71.93 29.62
C LEU A 316 39.68 71.15 30.93
N CYS A 317 40.59 71.59 31.79
CA CYS A 317 40.50 71.34 33.22
C CYS A 317 39.23 72.04 33.74
N ILE A 318 38.11 71.33 33.79
CA ILE A 318 36.95 71.75 34.58
C ILE A 318 36.59 70.61 35.54
N LEU A 319 36.51 71.01 36.81
CA LEU A 319 36.14 70.23 37.98
C LEU A 319 35.03 69.20 37.73
N SER A 320 35.32 67.96 38.13
CA SER A 320 34.37 66.88 38.31
C SER A 320 33.21 67.28 39.23
N PRO A 321 31.95 67.06 38.85
CA PRO A 321 30.92 66.72 39.81
C PRO A 321 30.93 65.21 40.01
N MET A 322 31.12 64.81 41.27
CA MET A 322 30.82 63.48 41.78
C MET A 322 29.48 62.95 41.25
N TYR A 323 29.49 61.89 40.44
CA TYR A 323 28.35 60.96 40.40
C TYR A 323 28.64 59.80 41.36
N ARG A 324 28.29 60.05 42.63
CA ARG A 324 28.32 59.07 43.72
C ARG A 324 27.27 58.00 43.39
N ARG A 325 27.70 56.79 43.01
CA ARG A 325 26.87 55.59 43.14
C ARG A 325 26.52 55.44 44.63
N ARG A 326 25.28 55.75 45.00
CA ARG A 326 24.69 55.28 46.26
C ARG A 326 24.50 53.77 46.14
N SER A 327 25.49 53.05 46.65
CA SER A 327 25.34 51.67 47.13
C SER A 327 24.99 51.82 48.60
N ASP A 328 23.69 51.78 48.95
CA ASP A 328 23.30 51.54 50.33
C ASP A 328 23.49 50.04 50.61
N ARG A 329 24.56 49.74 51.36
CA ARG A 329 24.63 48.54 52.22
C ARG A 329 24.52 49.00 53.67
N ALA A 330 23.47 48.55 54.34
CA ALA A 330 23.51 48.22 55.76
C ALA A 330 23.16 46.72 55.85
N GLY A 331 23.88 45.84 56.55
CA GLY A 331 25.14 45.89 57.27
C GLY A 331 25.73 44.46 57.27
N VAL A 332 27.06 44.30 57.25
CA VAL A 332 27.90 43.87 58.41
C VAL A 332 27.74 42.37 58.71
N SER A 333 28.75 41.51 58.85
CA SER A 333 30.21 41.53 58.73
C SER A 333 30.71 40.07 58.78
N ARG A 334 31.89 39.80 58.23
CA ARG A 334 32.61 38.51 58.28
C ARG A 334 33.22 38.25 59.67
N ARG A 335 33.15 37.01 60.18
CA ARG A 335 34.29 36.07 60.37
C ARG A 335 33.97 34.94 61.38
N VAL A 336 34.13 33.71 60.90
CA VAL A 336 34.85 32.55 61.45
C VAL A 336 35.06 32.45 62.98
N GLY A 337 34.65 31.31 63.58
CA GLY A 337 35.42 30.63 64.63
C GLY A 337 34.66 30.04 65.84
N TYR A 338 34.35 28.74 65.77
CA TYR A 338 34.58 27.69 66.79
C TYR A 338 33.98 27.73 68.23
N ILE A 339 33.36 26.58 68.58
CA ILE A 339 33.36 25.79 69.86
C ILE A 339 32.29 26.04 70.94
N GLN A 340 31.70 24.88 71.34
CA GLN A 340 31.01 24.51 72.60
C GLN A 340 29.65 25.14 72.92
N SER A 341 28.67 24.47 73.55
CA SER A 341 28.36 23.08 73.89
C SER A 341 27.15 23.14 74.84
N ARG A 342 26.32 22.08 74.84
CA ARG A 342 25.33 21.72 75.89
C ARG A 342 24.11 22.67 75.98
N SER A 343 22.87 22.22 76.18
CA SER A 343 22.34 20.93 76.63
C SER A 343 20.81 20.90 76.53
N ILE A 344 20.26 19.74 76.11
CA ILE A 344 19.20 18.94 76.76
C ILE A 344 17.78 19.54 76.91
N CYS A 345 16.79 18.91 76.25
CA CYS A 345 15.57 18.24 76.81
C CYS A 345 14.50 18.11 75.69
N THR A 346 14.36 16.98 75.00
CA THR A 346 13.39 15.87 75.26
C THR A 346 11.90 16.22 75.28
N ARG A 347 11.14 15.69 74.29
CA ARG A 347 9.85 14.95 74.41
C ARG A 347 9.42 14.49 73.01
N ARG A 348 9.49 13.18 72.68
CA ARG A 348 8.53 12.07 72.92
C ARG A 348 7.44 11.93 71.85
N TYR A 349 7.70 11.01 70.92
CA TYR A 349 6.89 9.85 70.49
C TYR A 349 5.38 9.73 70.85
N LEU A 350 4.65 9.24 69.84
CA LEU A 350 3.63 8.16 69.80
C LEU A 350 2.13 8.46 69.92
N GLY A 351 1.39 7.87 68.95
CA GLY A 351 -0.02 7.44 68.99
C GLY A 351 -0.83 7.98 67.79
N SER A 352 -1.61 7.23 66.99
CA SER A 352 -1.99 5.80 66.90
C SER A 352 -2.73 5.67 65.54
N VAL A 353 -2.38 4.73 64.65
CA VAL A 353 -3.15 3.49 64.33
C VAL A 353 -4.66 3.68 64.13
N LEU A 354 -5.11 3.78 62.86
CA LEU A 354 -5.92 2.79 62.12
C LEU A 354 -6.07 3.24 60.66
#